data_AF-A0A150FMX1-F1
#
_entry.id   AF-A0A150FMX1-F1
#
_cell.length_a   1.000
_cell.length_b   1.000
_cell.length_c   1.000
_cell.angle_alpha   90.00
_cell.angle_beta   90.00
_cell.angle_gamma   90.00
#
_symmetry.space_group_name_H-M   'P 1'
#
loop_
_entity.id
_entity.type
_entity.pdbx_description
1 polymer ?
#
loop_
_entity_poly.entity_id
_entity_poly.type
_entity_poly.pdbx_seq_one_letter_code
_entity_poly.pdbx_strand_id
1 'polypeptide(L)' 'MEESEFIVAINNNPDAPIFEVADVGIVADANQVVLSLIDELKKEKNIS' A
#
# COMPACT_ATOMS: atom_id res chain seq x y z
N MET A 1 10.58 9.17 -4.97
CA MET A 1 10.70 8.52 -3.65
C MET A 1 11.45 9.43 -2.71
N GLU A 2 12.64 9.94 -3.07
CA GLU A 2 13.44 10.79 -2.17
C GLU A 2 12.79 12.12 -1.73
N GLU A 3 11.74 12.60 -2.44
CA GLU A 3 10.95 13.78 -2.03
C GLU A 3 9.51 13.44 -1.55
N SER A 4 9.19 12.16 -1.36
CA SER A 4 7.87 11.77 -0.82
C SER A 4 7.87 11.89 0.70
N GLU A 5 6.90 12.63 1.27
CA GLU A 5 6.79 12.78 2.74
C GLU A 5 6.37 11.48 3.45
N PHE A 6 5.71 10.56 2.74
CA PHE A 6 5.24 9.29 3.30
C PHE A 6 5.17 8.21 2.21
N ILE A 7 5.74 7.04 2.49
CA ILE A 7 5.90 5.92 1.57
C ILE A 7 5.22 4.67 2.15
N VAL A 8 4.24 4.13 1.41
CA VAL A 8 3.59 2.85 1.72
C VAL A 8 4.01 1.82 0.66
N ALA A 9 4.53 0.68 1.11
CA ALA A 9 4.97 -0.42 0.24
C ALA A 9 4.10 -1.67 0.45
N ILE A 10 3.68 -2.29 -0.66
CA ILE A 10 2.97 -3.59 -0.64
C ILE A 10 3.78 -4.57 -1.48
N ASN A 11 4.21 -5.68 -0.88
CA ASN A 11 4.99 -6.71 -1.57
C ASN A 11 4.66 -8.11 -1.03
N ASN A 12 4.75 -9.14 -1.86
CA ASN A 12 4.53 -10.52 -1.42
C ASN A 12 5.77 -11.15 -0.75
N ASN A 13 6.95 -10.58 -0.98
CA ASN A 13 8.20 -10.99 -0.34
C ASN A 13 8.47 -10.11 0.90
N PRO A 14 8.48 -10.66 2.12
CA PRO A 14 8.80 -9.92 3.35
C PRO A 14 10.24 -9.37 3.38
N ASP A 15 11.17 -9.95 2.61
CA ASP A 15 12.58 -9.56 2.58
C ASP A 15 12.90 -8.57 1.45
N ALA A 16 11.89 -7.90 0.89
CA ALA A 16 12.07 -6.98 -0.22
C ALA A 16 12.79 -5.67 0.22
N PRO A 17 13.85 -5.21 -0.49
CA PRO A 17 14.60 -3.99 -0.11
C PRO A 17 13.77 -2.71 -0.04
N ILE A 18 12.61 -2.67 -0.70
CA ILE A 18 11.70 -1.51 -0.68
C ILE A 18 11.21 -1.17 0.74
N PHE A 19 11.18 -2.16 1.65
CA PHE A 19 10.77 -1.94 3.02
C PHE A 19 11.79 -1.16 3.85
N GLU A 20 13.05 -1.06 3.40
CA GLU A 20 14.07 -0.24 4.08
C GLU A 20 13.78 1.26 3.98
N VAL A 21 13.03 1.68 2.96
CA VAL A 21 12.71 3.08 2.68
C VAL A 21 11.23 3.41 2.86
N ALA A 22 10.40 2.45 3.26
CA ALA A 22 8.97 2.64 3.44
C ALA A 22 8.62 2.94 4.91
N ASP A 23 7.71 3.89 5.12
CA ASP A 23 7.16 4.18 6.45
C ASP A 23 6.19 3.08 6.90
N VAL A 24 5.46 2.49 5.95
CA VAL A 24 4.55 1.37 6.18
C VAL A 24 4.79 0.28 5.15
N GLY A 25 5.09 -0.93 5.62
CA GLY A 25 5.22 -2.13 4.79
C GLY A 25 4.05 -3.09 5.00
N ILE A 26 3.47 -3.59 3.91
CA ILE A 26 2.41 -4.60 3.90
C ILE A 26 2.92 -5.82 3.12
N VAL A 27 2.95 -6.98 3.79
CA VAL A 27 3.35 -8.25 3.16
C VAL A 27 2.12 -8.99 2.66
N ALA A 28 1.77 -8.79 1.39
CA ALA A 28 0.57 -9.35 0.76
C ALA A 28 0.64 -9.28 -0.77
N ASP A 29 -0.33 -9.92 -1.44
CA ASP A 29 -0.54 -9.70 -2.87
C ASP A 29 -1.05 -8.27 -3.13
N ALA A 30 -0.34 -7.54 -4.00
CA ALA A 30 -0.65 -6.14 -4.27
C ALA A 30 -2.03 -5.95 -4.91
N ASN A 31 -2.49 -6.86 -5.77
CA ASN A 31 -3.79 -6.73 -6.42
C ASN A 31 -4.93 -6.88 -5.40
N GLN A 32 -4.81 -7.84 -4.48
CA GLN A 32 -5.81 -8.02 -3.42
C GLN A 32 -5.91 -6.80 -2.51
N VAL A 33 -4.76 -6.26 -2.08
CA VAL A 33 -4.72 -5.08 -1.19
C VAL A 33 -5.24 -3.84 -1.90
N VAL A 34 -4.79 -3.57 -3.13
CA VAL A 34 -5.20 -2.38 -3.89
C VAL A 34 -6.70 -2.40 -4.17
N LEU A 35 -7.27 -3.54 -4.57
CA LEU A 35 -8.71 -3.66 -4.80
C LEU A 35 -9.50 -3.41 -3.50
N SER A 36 -9.09 -4.03 -2.39
CA SER A 36 -9.75 -3.86 -1.09
C SER A 36 -9.67 -2.40 -0.60
N LEU A 37 -8.52 -1.75 -0.81
CA LEU A 37 -8.33 -0.34 -0.47
C LEU A 37 -9.22 0.58 -1.32
N ILE A 38 -9.33 0.33 -2.62
CA ILE A 38 -10.22 1.10 -3.51
C ILE A 38 -11.67 0.98 -3.05
N ASP A 39 -12.13 -0.22 -2.74
CA ASP A 39 -13.50 -0.46 -2.28
C ASP A 39 -13.78 0.25 -0.96
N GLU A 40 -12.84 0.22 -0.02
CA GLU A 40 -13.00 0.92 1.26
C GLU A 40 -12.98 2.45 1.10
N LEU A 41 -12.08 2.98 0.26
CA LEU A 41 -12.03 4.41 -0.04
C LEU A 41 -13.31 4.92 -0.72
N LYS A 42 -13.95 4.10 -1.55
CA LYS A 42 -15.26 4.43 -2.14
C LYS A 42 -16.35 4.52 -1.09
N LYS A 43 -16.41 3.57 -0.14
CA LYS A 43 -17.37 3.60 0.98
C LYS A 43 -17.15 4.84 1.85
N GLU A 44 -15.92 5.09 2.27
CA GLU A 44 -15.55 6.23 3.10
C GLU A 44 -15.87 7.57 2.43
N LYS A 45 -15.61 7.69 1.13
CA LYS A 45 -15.92 8.92 0.38
C LYS A 45 -17.38 9.01 -0.09
N ASN A 46 -18.23 8.04 0.24
CA ASN A 46 -19.59 7.90 -0.28
C ASN A 46 -19.66 8.00 -1.82
N ILE A 47 -18.63 7.53 -2.50
CA ILE A 47 -18.57 7.50 -3.96
C ILE A 47 -19.14 6.16 -4.39
N SER A 48 -20.41 6.18 -4.81
CA SER A 48 -21.14 5.05 -5.40
C SER A 48 -20.63 4.69 -6.79
#